data_AF-A0A424JQV3-F1
#
_entry.id   AF-A0A424JQV3-F1
#
_cell.length_a   1.000
_cell.length_b   1.000
_cell.length_c   1.000
_cell.angle_alpha   90.00
_cell.angle_beta   90.00
_cell.angle_gamma   90.00
#
_symmetry.space_group_name_H-M   'P 1'
#
loop_
_entity.id
_entity.type
_entity.pdbx_description
1 polymer ?
#
loop_
_entity_poly.entity_id
_entity_poly.type
_entity_poly.pdbx_seq_one_letter_code
_entity_poly.pdbx_strand_id
1 'polypeptide(L)'
;MLLNFITAALLSNASSFDQDREAILGMCGAFEVTFQFEEMTPVQPDYKLKRPYEETAIEWVQLVEDRGTFISLQHILVADEDTGYVVKHWRQDWQFEDNRMMEFCGNNTWREAKSSPAQAAGRWTQAVYQTTDAPRYESFGTWQHIGEHSEWISDRTWRPLPRREYTKRSDYHVLECINTHTVTPEGWVHEQSSRKVILDDAGQPKEIVVHERGLNRYVRVEEERLSAAIAYWQEHESAWAEIRAAWEPILNQTEVTIVTEAGGQKLPRVITAALKDQSQRASLGEALVAFVEH
;
A
#
# COMPACT_ATOMS: atom_id res chain seq x y z
N MET A 1 26.10 -47.47 -11.92
CA MET A 1 25.18 -46.33 -12.00
C MET A 1 24.76 -45.98 -10.59
N LEU A 2 25.50 -45.09 -9.93
CA LEU A 2 25.15 -44.58 -8.59
C LEU A 2 24.43 -43.25 -8.77
N LEU A 3 23.19 -43.17 -8.28
CA LEU A 3 22.41 -41.94 -8.18
C LEU A 3 23.07 -41.03 -7.13
N ASN A 4 23.51 -39.84 -7.55
CA ASN A 4 23.80 -38.74 -6.64
C ASN A 4 22.48 -38.04 -6.29
N PHE A 5 21.95 -38.34 -5.10
CA PHE A 5 20.99 -37.45 -4.45
C PHE A 5 21.75 -36.23 -3.94
N ILE A 6 21.62 -35.09 -4.62
CA ILE A 6 21.96 -33.80 -4.04
C ILE A 6 20.80 -33.43 -3.12
N THR A 7 20.93 -33.75 -1.84
CA THR A 7 20.17 -33.08 -0.79
C THR A 7 20.68 -31.65 -0.72
N ALA A 8 19.92 -30.72 -1.29
CA ALA A 8 20.11 -29.29 -1.02
C ALA A 8 19.84 -29.09 0.49
N ALA A 9 20.90 -28.82 1.24
CA ALA A 9 20.78 -28.41 2.62
C ALA A 9 20.12 -27.03 2.66
N LEU A 10 18.95 -26.95 3.32
CA LEU A 10 18.37 -25.71 3.81
C LEU A 10 19.41 -25.02 4.71
N LEU A 11 20.10 -24.02 4.17
CA LEU A 11 21.02 -23.18 4.91
C LEU A 11 20.44 -21.76 4.96
N SER A 12 20.18 -21.34 6.21
CA SER A 12 19.91 -20.00 6.75
C SER A 12 18.59 -19.27 6.43
N ASN A 13 17.56 -19.46 7.27
CA ASN A 13 16.39 -18.56 7.38
C ASN A 13 16.55 -17.45 8.45
N ALA A 14 17.63 -17.44 9.23
CA ALA A 14 17.87 -16.41 10.25
C ALA A 14 18.61 -15.18 9.67
N SER A 15 19.42 -15.35 8.63
CA SER A 15 20.11 -14.24 7.98
C SER A 15 19.20 -13.41 7.07
N SER A 16 18.12 -14.00 6.52
CA SER A 16 17.18 -13.26 5.67
C SER A 16 16.27 -12.35 6.48
N PHE A 17 15.75 -12.77 7.64
CA PHE A 17 14.81 -11.95 8.43
C PHE A 17 15.38 -10.57 8.81
N ASP A 18 16.60 -10.52 9.34
CA ASP A 18 17.21 -9.24 9.73
C ASP A 18 17.52 -8.37 8.50
N GLN A 19 17.94 -8.97 7.37
CA GLN A 19 18.18 -8.24 6.12
C GLN A 19 16.88 -7.69 5.50
N ASP A 20 15.80 -8.47 5.54
CA ASP A 20 14.46 -8.03 5.14
C ASP A 20 14.02 -6.82 5.98
N ARG A 21 14.16 -6.94 7.30
CA ARG A 21 13.80 -5.90 8.25
C ARG A 21 14.62 -4.63 8.03
N GLU A 22 15.94 -4.76 7.86
CA GLU A 22 16.82 -3.64 7.52
C GLU A 22 16.41 -2.97 6.19
N ALA A 23 16.03 -3.75 5.18
CA ALA A 23 15.56 -3.22 3.91
C ALA A 23 14.25 -2.41 4.07
N ILE A 24 13.28 -2.93 4.82
CA ILE A 24 12.02 -2.22 5.12
C ILE A 24 12.33 -0.90 5.85
N LEU A 25 13.14 -0.94 6.91
CA LEU A 25 13.52 0.26 7.66
C LEU A 25 14.33 1.25 6.80
N GLY A 26 15.10 0.77 5.83
CA GLY A 26 15.84 1.58 4.86
C GLY A 26 14.96 2.41 3.92
N MET A 27 13.64 2.13 3.86
CA MET A 27 12.67 2.96 3.14
C MET A 27 12.29 4.25 3.87
N CYS A 28 12.63 4.38 5.17
CA CYS A 28 12.42 5.61 5.94
C CYS A 28 13.35 6.73 5.46
N GLY A 29 12.88 7.97 5.57
CA GLY A 29 13.69 9.16 5.27
C GLY A 29 12.96 10.23 4.47
N ALA A 30 13.72 11.22 4.03
CA ALA A 30 13.29 12.35 3.21
C ALA A 30 13.51 12.06 1.73
N PHE A 31 12.47 12.19 0.92
CA PHE A 31 12.56 11.91 -0.50
C PHE A 31 11.90 12.97 -1.36
N GLU A 32 12.51 13.27 -2.50
CA GLU A 32 11.76 13.69 -3.67
C GLU A 32 11.25 12.43 -4.36
N VAL A 33 9.93 12.35 -4.53
CA VAL A 33 9.27 11.22 -5.17
C VAL A 33 8.75 11.62 -6.54
N THR A 34 9.09 10.83 -7.56
CA THR A 34 8.50 10.94 -8.91
C THR A 34 7.60 9.75 -9.16
N PHE A 35 6.32 10.00 -9.42
CA PHE A 35 5.31 9.01 -9.77
C PHE A 35 5.12 8.95 -11.28
N GLN A 36 5.49 7.85 -11.93
CA GLN A 36 5.33 7.66 -13.39
C GLN A 36 4.43 6.46 -13.68
N PHE A 37 3.41 6.64 -14.52
CA PHE A 37 2.52 5.56 -14.95
C PHE A 37 2.25 5.64 -16.45
N GLU A 38 2.47 4.54 -17.16
CA GLU A 38 2.32 4.45 -18.62
C GLU A 38 1.63 3.14 -19.01
N GLU A 39 0.58 3.25 -19.83
CA GLU A 39 -0.05 2.10 -20.46
C GLU A 39 0.81 1.64 -21.65
N MET A 40 1.12 0.35 -21.71
CA MET A 40 2.10 -0.20 -22.65
C MET A 40 1.45 -1.03 -23.76
N THR A 41 0.74 -2.09 -23.37
CA THR A 41 0.26 -3.11 -24.30
C THR A 41 -1.27 -3.17 -24.23
N PRO A 42 -1.99 -2.65 -25.23
CA PRO A 42 -3.43 -2.82 -25.31
C PRO A 42 -3.74 -4.30 -25.54
N VAL A 43 -4.69 -4.85 -24.78
CA VAL A 43 -5.15 -6.23 -24.94
C VAL A 43 -6.54 -6.24 -25.56
N GLN A 44 -7.40 -5.31 -25.14
CA GLN A 44 -8.71 -5.11 -25.75
C GLN A 44 -8.59 -4.57 -27.19
N PRO A 45 -9.36 -5.11 -28.15
CA PRO A 45 -9.40 -4.60 -29.52
C PRO A 45 -9.72 -3.11 -29.59
N ASP A 46 -9.08 -2.40 -30.51
CA ASP A 46 -9.24 -0.96 -30.77
C ASP A 46 -8.95 -0.02 -29.57
N TYR A 47 -8.45 -0.54 -28.46
CA TYR A 47 -8.10 0.24 -27.29
C TYR A 47 -7.02 1.29 -27.60
N LYS A 48 -7.25 2.52 -27.15
CA LYS A 48 -6.30 3.63 -27.26
C LYS A 48 -5.69 3.91 -25.90
N LEU A 49 -4.37 3.75 -25.84
CA LEU A 49 -3.56 4.04 -24.66
C LEU A 49 -3.85 5.47 -24.16
N LYS A 50 -4.03 5.60 -22.86
CA LYS A 50 -4.19 6.88 -22.19
C LYS A 50 -2.84 7.58 -22.10
N ARG A 51 -2.89 8.91 -21.97
CA ARG A 51 -1.68 9.73 -21.80
C ARG A 51 -0.92 9.26 -20.54
N PRO A 52 0.42 9.14 -20.61
CA PRO A 52 1.23 8.89 -19.43
C PRO A 52 0.97 9.92 -18.33
N TYR A 53 1.02 9.46 -17.09
CA TYR A 53 0.92 10.30 -15.91
C TYR A 53 2.29 10.45 -15.26
N GLU A 54 2.64 11.68 -14.92
CA GLU A 54 3.84 12.01 -14.17
C GLU A 54 3.51 13.11 -13.15
N GLU A 55 3.96 12.93 -11.90
CA GLU A 55 3.86 13.91 -10.84
C GLU A 55 5.07 13.79 -9.91
N THR A 56 5.54 14.92 -9.37
CA THR A 56 6.65 14.95 -8.41
C THR A 56 6.20 15.65 -7.14
N ALA A 57 6.69 15.21 -5.99
CA ALA A 57 6.40 15.80 -4.70
C ALA A 57 7.51 15.49 -3.70
N ILE A 58 7.47 16.16 -2.54
CA ILE A 58 8.33 15.80 -1.41
C ILE A 58 7.56 14.88 -0.47
N GLU A 59 8.16 13.78 -0.09
CA GLU A 59 7.56 12.77 0.78
C GLU A 59 8.51 12.41 1.93
N TRP A 60 8.00 12.51 3.14
CA TRP A 60 8.64 11.95 4.32
C TRP A 60 8.05 10.56 4.60
N VAL A 61 8.92 9.56 4.68
CA VAL A 61 8.57 8.21 5.15
C VAL A 61 9.03 8.07 6.59
N GLN A 62 8.07 8.07 7.51
CA GLN A 62 8.31 8.02 8.94
C GLN A 62 7.98 6.64 9.52
N LEU A 63 8.87 6.12 10.36
CA LEU A 63 8.60 4.94 11.18
C LEU A 63 7.52 5.25 12.21
N VAL A 64 6.41 4.52 12.17
CA VAL A 64 5.32 4.61 13.16
C VAL A 64 5.53 3.61 14.28
N GLU A 65 5.90 2.38 13.91
CA GLU A 65 6.04 1.29 14.86
C GLU A 65 7.00 0.22 14.34
N ASP A 66 7.76 -0.38 15.26
CA ASP A 66 8.61 -1.54 15.00
C ASP A 66 8.54 -2.47 16.22
N ARG A 67 7.98 -3.67 16.02
CA ARG A 67 7.90 -4.74 17.02
C ARG A 67 8.76 -5.95 16.65
N GLY A 68 9.74 -5.78 15.78
CA GLY A 68 10.54 -6.86 15.21
C GLY A 68 9.84 -7.53 14.04
N THR A 69 8.79 -8.32 14.30
CA THR A 69 8.03 -9.03 13.24
C THR A 69 6.93 -8.18 12.59
N PHE A 70 6.75 -6.95 13.06
CA PHE A 70 5.82 -5.98 12.49
C PHE A 70 6.49 -4.62 12.36
N ILE A 71 6.35 -3.98 11.21
CA ILE A 71 6.82 -2.61 10.96
C ILE A 71 5.72 -1.80 10.29
N SER A 72 5.43 -0.60 10.79
CA SER A 72 4.50 0.33 10.15
C SER A 72 5.23 1.60 9.73
N LEU A 73 5.14 1.94 8.45
CA LEU A 73 5.72 3.15 7.87
C LEU A 73 4.60 4.06 7.34
N GLN A 74 4.68 5.34 7.70
CA GLN A 74 3.75 6.37 7.28
C GLN A 74 4.41 7.29 6.25
N HIS A 75 3.76 7.45 5.10
CA HIS A 75 4.15 8.40 4.08
C HIS A 75 3.37 9.71 4.25
N ILE A 76 4.07 10.83 4.29
CA ILE A 76 3.52 12.17 4.46
C ILE A 76 4.05 13.05 3.33
N LEU A 77 3.14 13.49 2.47
CA LEU A 77 3.45 14.23 1.26
C LEU A 77 3.33 15.73 1.54
N VAL A 78 4.38 16.49 1.22
CA VAL A 78 4.28 17.94 1.02
C VAL A 78 3.85 18.13 -0.43
N ALA A 79 2.55 18.32 -0.63
CA ALA A 79 1.95 18.42 -1.96
C ALA A 79 2.13 19.81 -2.59
N ASP A 80 2.51 20.81 -1.80
CA ASP A 80 2.91 22.14 -2.24
C ASP A 80 3.94 22.71 -1.25
N GLU A 81 5.18 22.86 -1.70
CA GLU A 81 6.30 23.38 -0.90
C GLU A 81 6.16 24.88 -0.60
N ASP A 82 5.50 25.65 -1.47
CA ASP A 82 5.34 27.10 -1.30
C ASP A 82 4.31 27.43 -0.21
N THR A 83 3.23 26.65 -0.15
CA THR A 83 2.18 26.83 0.87
C THR A 83 2.38 25.95 2.11
N GLY A 84 3.26 24.95 2.03
CA GLY A 84 3.43 23.93 3.07
C GLY A 84 2.22 23.01 3.20
N TYR A 85 1.46 22.81 2.12
CA TYR A 85 0.27 21.95 2.16
C TYR A 85 0.65 20.47 2.27
N VAL A 86 0.25 19.85 3.38
CA VAL A 86 0.59 18.46 3.71
C VAL A 86 -0.60 17.52 3.57
N VAL A 87 -0.34 16.32 3.07
CA VAL A 87 -1.28 15.19 3.00
C VAL A 87 -0.65 13.96 3.64
N LYS A 88 -1.31 13.37 4.65
CA LYS A 88 -1.01 11.99 5.07
C LYS A 88 -1.38 11.07 3.90
N HIS A 89 -0.38 10.58 3.17
CA HIS A 89 -0.58 10.03 1.83
C HIS A 89 -1.01 8.55 1.85
N TRP A 90 -0.13 7.65 2.30
CA TRP A 90 -0.43 6.24 2.46
C TRP A 90 0.39 5.65 3.60
N ARG A 91 -0.07 4.53 4.13
CA ARG A 91 0.64 3.77 5.16
C ARG A 91 0.92 2.38 4.63
N GLN A 92 2.07 1.84 4.96
CA GLN A 92 2.44 0.46 4.71
C GLN A 92 2.75 -0.24 6.03
N ASP A 93 2.02 -1.30 6.31
CA ASP A 93 2.29 -2.20 7.42
C ASP A 93 2.92 -3.47 6.86
N TRP A 94 4.00 -3.91 7.47
CA TRP A 94 4.74 -5.10 7.11
C TRP A 94 4.62 -6.12 8.23
N GLN A 95 4.20 -7.34 7.91
CA GLN A 95 4.06 -8.42 8.89
C GLN A 95 4.84 -9.64 8.43
N PHE A 96 5.80 -10.09 9.25
CA PHE A 96 6.56 -11.31 9.02
C PHE A 96 5.72 -12.53 9.36
N GLU A 97 5.77 -13.55 8.49
CA GLU A 97 5.03 -14.80 8.62
C GLU A 97 3.56 -14.61 8.97
N ASP A 98 2.92 -13.64 8.30
CA ASP A 98 1.52 -13.32 8.52
C ASP A 98 0.62 -14.55 8.38
N ASN A 99 -0.38 -14.67 9.25
CA ASN A 99 -1.35 -15.75 9.23
C ASN A 99 -2.73 -15.31 8.69
N ARG A 100 -2.92 -14.01 8.44
CA ARG A 100 -4.18 -13.42 8.05
C ARG A 100 -3.99 -12.11 7.28
N MET A 101 -4.43 -12.11 6.02
CA MET A 101 -4.50 -10.89 5.19
C MET A 101 -5.94 -10.45 4.94
N MET A 102 -6.11 -9.17 4.61
CA MET A 102 -7.34 -8.61 4.02
C MET A 102 -7.14 -8.38 2.51
N GLU A 103 -7.53 -9.37 1.72
CA GLU A 103 -7.37 -9.35 0.26
C GLU A 103 -8.49 -8.55 -0.39
N PHE A 104 -8.15 -7.66 -1.32
CA PHE A 104 -9.13 -6.91 -2.09
C PHE A 104 -9.76 -7.79 -3.17
N CYS A 105 -11.09 -7.90 -3.18
CA CYS A 105 -11.83 -8.80 -4.09
C CYS A 105 -12.67 -8.06 -5.14
N GLY A 106 -12.45 -6.75 -5.34
CA GLY A 106 -13.27 -5.91 -6.22
C GLY A 106 -14.41 -5.21 -5.46
N ASN A 107 -15.12 -4.30 -6.14
CA ASN A 107 -16.30 -3.59 -5.62
C ASN A 107 -16.13 -2.91 -4.24
N ASN A 108 -14.92 -2.45 -3.91
CA ASN A 108 -14.59 -1.92 -2.57
C ASN A 108 -14.85 -2.95 -1.45
N THR A 109 -14.63 -4.23 -1.72
CA THR A 109 -14.74 -5.32 -0.75
C THR A 109 -13.37 -5.93 -0.47
N TRP A 110 -13.09 -6.19 0.81
CA TRP A 110 -11.93 -6.92 1.28
C TRP A 110 -12.39 -8.16 2.05
N ARG A 111 -11.74 -9.30 1.80
CA ARG A 111 -12.05 -10.56 2.46
C ARG A 111 -10.81 -11.11 3.15
N GLU A 112 -11.03 -11.74 4.29
CA GLU A 112 -10.00 -12.46 5.02
C GLU A 112 -9.46 -13.62 4.17
N ALA A 113 -8.15 -13.63 4.01
CA ALA A 113 -7.38 -14.73 3.44
C ALA A 113 -6.42 -15.26 4.52
N LYS A 114 -6.63 -16.50 4.96
CA LYS A 114 -5.74 -17.16 5.93
C LYS A 114 -4.58 -17.86 5.24
N SER A 115 -3.40 -17.75 5.82
CA SER A 115 -2.20 -18.46 5.39
C SER A 115 -1.85 -19.58 6.38
N SER A 116 -1.45 -20.73 5.84
CA SER A 116 -0.81 -21.77 6.64
C SER A 116 0.62 -21.35 7.02
N PRO A 117 1.19 -21.90 8.12
CA PRO A 117 2.59 -21.65 8.46
C PRO A 117 3.57 -21.92 7.32
N ALA A 118 3.29 -22.92 6.47
CA ALA A 118 4.12 -23.23 5.32
C ALA A 118 4.07 -22.17 4.20
N GLN A 119 2.92 -21.51 4.02
CA GLN A 119 2.77 -20.41 3.05
C GLN A 119 3.40 -19.11 3.55
N ALA A 120 3.41 -18.91 4.87
CA ALA A 120 3.91 -17.71 5.53
C ALA A 120 5.42 -17.76 5.80
N ALA A 121 5.99 -18.95 6.01
CA ALA A 121 7.35 -19.17 6.44
C ALA A 121 8.39 -18.34 5.66
N GLY A 122 9.15 -17.50 6.38
CA GLY A 122 10.20 -16.66 5.81
C GLY A 122 9.73 -15.53 4.89
N ARG A 123 8.44 -15.17 4.87
CA ARG A 123 7.88 -14.15 3.97
C ARG A 123 7.29 -12.99 4.77
N TRP A 124 7.20 -11.85 4.10
CA TRP A 124 6.54 -10.65 4.63
C TRP A 124 5.31 -10.32 3.79
N THR A 125 4.22 -9.94 4.44
CA THR A 125 3.12 -9.21 3.80
C THR A 125 3.42 -7.72 3.79
N GLN A 126 2.87 -7.02 2.80
CA GLN A 126 2.73 -5.57 2.80
C GLN A 126 1.24 -5.23 2.71
N ALA A 127 0.68 -4.68 3.78
CA ALA A 127 -0.67 -4.11 3.81
C ALA A 127 -0.59 -2.61 3.58
N VAL A 128 -1.28 -2.12 2.54
CA VAL A 128 -1.31 -0.71 2.17
C VAL A 128 -2.65 -0.09 2.54
N TYR A 129 -2.58 1.08 3.18
CA TYR A 129 -3.74 1.87 3.57
C TYR A 129 -3.75 3.24 2.89
N GLN A 130 -4.95 3.76 2.65
CA GLN A 130 -5.18 5.02 1.94
C GLN A 130 -4.98 6.25 2.85
N THR A 131 -5.20 7.45 2.31
CA THR A 131 -5.14 8.73 3.06
C THR A 131 -6.07 8.80 4.28
N THR A 132 -7.08 7.93 4.34
CA THR A 132 -8.07 7.82 5.42
C THR A 132 -7.81 6.67 6.39
N ASP A 133 -6.70 5.94 6.23
CA ASP A 133 -6.42 4.64 6.86
C ASP A 133 -7.42 3.51 6.53
N ALA A 134 -8.30 3.71 5.54
CA ALA A 134 -9.05 2.61 4.93
C ALA A 134 -8.09 1.65 4.19
N PRO A 135 -8.36 0.34 4.18
CA PRO A 135 -7.53 -0.63 3.49
C PRO A 135 -7.49 -0.35 1.99
N ARG A 136 -6.38 -0.71 1.36
CA ARG A 136 -6.20 -0.61 -0.10
C ARG A 136 -5.96 -1.98 -0.69
N TYR A 137 -4.85 -2.61 -0.32
CA TYR A 137 -4.52 -3.98 -0.72
C TYR A 137 -3.52 -4.56 0.26
N GLU A 138 -3.42 -5.88 0.25
CA GLU A 138 -2.42 -6.62 1.00
C GLU A 138 -1.90 -7.77 0.13
N SER A 139 -0.61 -8.09 0.27
CA SER A 139 0.01 -9.17 -0.47
C SER A 139 1.25 -9.67 0.24
N PHE A 140 1.46 -10.99 0.23
CA PHE A 140 2.77 -11.57 0.50
C PHE A 140 3.78 -11.16 -0.56
N GLY A 141 5.05 -11.21 -0.19
CA GLY A 141 6.14 -11.23 -1.14
C GLY A 141 7.37 -11.88 -0.53
N THR A 142 8.44 -11.90 -1.33
CA THR A 142 9.72 -12.47 -0.93
C THR A 142 10.81 -11.46 -1.20
N TRP A 143 11.68 -11.29 -0.21
CA TRP A 143 12.89 -10.51 -0.32
C TRP A 143 14.02 -11.33 -0.95
N GLN A 144 14.83 -10.65 -1.76
CA GLN A 144 16.10 -11.13 -2.24
C GLN A 144 17.15 -10.03 -2.05
N HIS A 145 18.35 -10.44 -1.63
CA HIS A 145 19.45 -9.52 -1.35
C HIS A 145 20.62 -9.82 -2.28
N ILE A 146 21.06 -8.80 -3.03
CA ILE A 146 22.14 -8.92 -4.01
C ILE A 146 23.06 -7.71 -3.86
N GLY A 147 24.25 -7.94 -3.28
CA GLY A 147 25.20 -6.86 -3.01
C GLY A 147 24.63 -5.85 -2.02
N GLU A 148 24.59 -4.58 -2.41
CA GLU A 148 24.06 -3.46 -1.61
C GLU A 148 22.57 -3.16 -1.89
N HIS A 149 21.90 -4.07 -2.61
CA HIS A 149 20.51 -3.92 -3.00
C HIS A 149 19.64 -5.01 -2.37
N SER A 150 18.45 -4.61 -1.94
CA SER A 150 17.41 -5.51 -1.42
C SER A 150 16.14 -5.31 -2.24
N GLU A 151 15.61 -6.38 -2.79
CA GLU A 151 14.40 -6.34 -3.61
C GLU A 151 13.30 -7.22 -3.01
N TRP A 152 12.12 -6.65 -2.80
CA TRP A 152 10.92 -7.39 -2.44
C TRP A 152 9.99 -7.48 -3.63
N ILE A 153 9.55 -8.69 -3.97
CA ILE A 153 8.59 -8.92 -5.05
C ILE A 153 7.31 -9.50 -4.45
N SER A 154 6.18 -8.83 -4.67
CA SER A 154 4.88 -9.28 -4.20
C SER A 154 4.34 -10.44 -5.04
N ASP A 155 3.45 -11.22 -4.44
CA ASP A 155 2.49 -12.01 -5.18
C ASP A 155 1.59 -11.07 -6.02
N ARG A 156 0.91 -11.67 -7.00
CA ARG A 156 -0.07 -10.94 -7.81
C ARG A 156 -1.30 -10.66 -6.95
N THR A 157 -1.59 -9.38 -6.72
CA THR A 157 -2.72 -8.94 -5.89
C THR A 157 -3.60 -7.96 -6.64
N TRP A 158 -4.86 -7.86 -6.26
CA TRP A 158 -5.76 -6.82 -6.76
C TRP A 158 -5.76 -5.60 -5.85
N ARG A 159 -6.09 -4.45 -6.42
CA ARG A 159 -6.30 -3.22 -5.65
C ARG A 159 -7.37 -2.33 -6.27
N PRO A 160 -8.00 -1.45 -5.47
CA PRO A 160 -8.89 -0.42 -5.97
C PRO A 160 -8.20 0.50 -6.98
N LEU A 161 -9.02 1.15 -7.82
CA LEU A 161 -8.54 2.18 -8.72
C LEU A 161 -7.90 3.33 -7.93
N PRO A 162 -6.77 3.88 -8.38
CA PRO A 162 -6.15 5.05 -7.76
C PRO A 162 -6.96 6.32 -8.07
N ARG A 163 -6.77 7.36 -7.26
CA ARG A 163 -7.45 8.67 -7.44
C ARG A 163 -7.27 9.30 -8.82
N ARG A 164 -6.10 9.12 -9.44
CA ARG A 164 -5.84 9.61 -10.80
C ARG A 164 -6.79 9.00 -11.83
N GLU A 165 -7.36 7.82 -11.55
CA GLU A 165 -8.21 7.05 -12.45
C GLU A 165 -9.70 7.03 -12.04
N TYR A 166 -10.07 6.75 -10.78
CA TYR A 166 -11.49 6.50 -10.41
C TYR A 166 -12.42 7.70 -10.65
N THR A 167 -11.88 8.91 -10.78
CA THR A 167 -12.65 10.13 -11.09
C THR A 167 -12.85 10.37 -12.58
N LYS A 168 -12.10 9.66 -13.43
CA LYS A 168 -12.00 9.91 -14.88
C LYS A 168 -12.34 8.67 -15.71
N ARG A 169 -12.38 7.49 -15.08
CA ARG A 169 -12.47 6.21 -15.76
C ARG A 169 -13.49 5.29 -15.13
N SER A 170 -14.12 4.53 -15.99
CA SER A 170 -15.11 3.51 -15.67
C SER A 170 -14.99 2.30 -16.61
N ASP A 171 -13.86 2.17 -17.32
CA ASP A 171 -13.62 1.15 -18.35
C ASP A 171 -12.99 -0.15 -17.81
N TYR A 172 -12.74 -0.23 -16.50
CA TYR A 172 -12.27 -1.43 -15.82
C TYR A 172 -12.62 -1.38 -14.32
N HIS A 173 -12.57 -2.52 -13.63
CA HIS A 173 -13.04 -2.64 -12.25
C HIS A 173 -11.89 -2.75 -11.24
N VAL A 174 -10.78 -3.41 -11.59
CA VAL A 174 -9.65 -3.63 -10.67
C VAL A 174 -8.30 -3.47 -11.36
N LEU A 175 -7.28 -3.11 -10.57
CA LEU A 175 -5.89 -3.25 -10.96
C LEU A 175 -5.34 -4.54 -10.38
N GLU A 176 -4.90 -5.45 -11.24
CA GLU A 176 -4.11 -6.63 -10.84
C GLU A 176 -2.63 -6.30 -10.99
N CYS A 177 -1.85 -6.35 -9.91
CA CYS A 177 -0.49 -5.83 -9.85
C CYS A 177 0.49 -6.83 -9.21
N ILE A 178 1.72 -6.84 -9.71
CA ILE A 178 2.91 -7.28 -8.97
C ILE A 178 3.69 -6.02 -8.60
N ASN A 179 4.03 -5.88 -7.33
CA ASN A 179 4.82 -4.79 -6.80
C ASN A 179 6.25 -5.27 -6.57
N THR A 180 7.22 -4.46 -6.99
CA THR A 180 8.63 -4.70 -6.73
C THR A 180 9.20 -3.48 -6.01
N HIS A 181 9.66 -3.64 -4.78
CA HIS A 181 10.37 -2.61 -4.04
C HIS A 181 11.86 -2.90 -4.08
N THR A 182 12.67 -2.00 -4.62
CA THR A 182 14.13 -2.12 -4.59
C THR A 182 14.73 -1.02 -3.74
N VAL A 183 15.40 -1.39 -2.66
CA VAL A 183 16.07 -0.48 -1.71
C VAL A 183 17.55 -0.39 -2.06
N THR A 184 18.08 0.84 -2.08
CA THR A 184 19.44 1.18 -2.50
C THR A 184 20.09 2.21 -1.54
N PRO A 185 21.41 2.40 -1.59
CA PRO A 185 22.08 3.46 -0.83
C PRO A 185 21.61 4.89 -1.15
N GLU A 186 21.01 5.13 -2.33
CA GLU A 186 20.55 6.45 -2.77
C GLU A 186 19.06 6.72 -2.53
N GLY A 187 18.30 5.68 -2.16
CA GLY A 187 16.87 5.73 -1.91
C GLY A 187 16.21 4.41 -2.27
N TRP A 188 15.01 4.44 -2.85
CA TRP A 188 14.34 3.20 -3.26
C TRP A 188 13.37 3.43 -4.42
N VAL A 189 12.97 2.36 -5.07
CA VAL A 189 12.00 2.39 -6.17
C VAL A 189 10.87 1.42 -5.90
N HIS A 190 9.66 1.80 -6.32
CA HIS A 190 8.48 0.96 -6.33
C HIS A 190 7.99 0.79 -7.77
N GLU A 191 8.31 -0.36 -8.35
CA GLU A 191 7.85 -0.77 -9.66
C GLU A 191 6.53 -1.54 -9.56
N GLN A 192 5.63 -1.26 -10.49
CA GLN A 192 4.27 -1.78 -10.51
C GLN A 192 3.98 -2.34 -11.90
N SER A 193 3.98 -3.66 -12.02
CA SER A 193 3.55 -4.35 -13.25
C SER A 193 2.05 -4.63 -13.16
N SER A 194 1.23 -3.74 -13.72
CA SER A 194 -0.23 -3.76 -13.58
C SER A 194 -0.96 -4.24 -14.83
N ARG A 195 -2.13 -4.85 -14.62
CA ARG A 195 -3.18 -5.10 -15.62
C ARG A 195 -4.45 -4.39 -15.19
N LYS A 196 -5.11 -3.70 -16.12
CA LYS A 196 -6.45 -3.15 -15.91
C LYS A 196 -7.45 -4.22 -16.31
N VAL A 197 -8.28 -4.68 -15.37
CA VAL A 197 -9.13 -5.87 -15.53
C VAL A 197 -10.60 -5.51 -15.38
N ILE A 198 -11.41 -5.99 -16.33
CA ILE A 198 -12.87 -6.00 -16.25
C ILE A 198 -13.29 -7.31 -15.58
N LEU A 199 -14.17 -7.18 -14.60
CA LEU A 199 -14.86 -8.30 -13.94
C LEU A 199 -16.23 -8.55 -14.59
N ASP A 200 -16.70 -9.80 -14.57
CA ASP A 200 -18.08 -10.17 -14.90
C ASP A 200 -19.06 -9.90 -13.74
N ASP A 201 -20.34 -10.20 -13.96
CA ASP A 201 -21.40 -10.01 -12.96
C ASP A 201 -21.24 -10.89 -11.71
N ALA A 202 -20.41 -11.95 -11.80
CA ALA A 202 -20.05 -12.81 -10.67
C ALA A 202 -18.75 -12.37 -9.97
N GLY A 203 -18.18 -11.23 -10.37
CA GLY A 203 -16.94 -10.68 -9.81
C GLY A 203 -15.68 -11.42 -10.28
N GLN A 204 -15.75 -12.25 -11.32
CA GLN A 204 -14.60 -12.99 -11.84
C GLN A 204 -13.91 -12.21 -12.99
N PRO A 205 -12.60 -12.37 -13.20
CA PRO A 205 -11.89 -11.75 -14.32
C PRO A 205 -12.48 -12.17 -15.66
N LYS A 206 -12.97 -11.18 -16.42
CA LYS A 206 -13.56 -11.39 -17.74
C LYS A 206 -12.59 -11.02 -18.85
N GLU A 207 -11.93 -9.87 -18.72
CA GLU A 207 -11.09 -9.31 -19.78
C GLU A 207 -9.98 -8.43 -19.20
N ILE A 208 -8.79 -8.49 -19.80
CA ILE A 208 -7.73 -7.51 -19.56
C ILE A 208 -7.86 -6.42 -20.61
N VAL A 209 -7.95 -5.17 -20.17
CA VAL A 209 -8.04 -4.00 -21.05
C VAL A 209 -6.67 -3.67 -21.62
N VAL A 210 -5.69 -3.49 -20.73
CA VAL A 210 -4.35 -3.01 -21.06
C VAL A 210 -3.35 -3.35 -19.95
N HIS A 211 -2.08 -3.50 -20.31
CA HIS A 211 -0.98 -3.57 -19.34
C HIS A 211 -0.44 -2.17 -19.06
N GLU A 212 -0.17 -1.86 -17.78
CA GLU A 212 0.41 -0.59 -17.32
C GLU A 212 1.70 -0.87 -16.55
N ARG A 213 2.73 -0.04 -16.77
CA ARG A 213 3.91 0.04 -15.91
C ARG A 213 3.79 1.29 -15.04
N GLY A 214 3.92 1.10 -13.73
CA GLY A 214 4.12 2.18 -12.77
C GLY A 214 5.55 2.14 -12.21
N LEU A 215 6.12 3.32 -11.95
CA LEU A 215 7.41 3.48 -11.31
C LEU A 215 7.35 4.70 -10.40
N ASN A 216 7.45 4.47 -9.10
CA ASN A 216 7.67 5.53 -8.12
C ASN A 216 9.16 5.52 -7.75
N ARG A 217 9.86 6.64 -7.91
CA ARG A 217 11.28 6.75 -7.53
C ARG A 217 11.41 7.66 -6.33
N TYR A 218 12.03 7.16 -5.27
CA TYR A 218 12.29 7.88 -4.04
C TYR A 218 13.78 8.22 -3.98
N VAL A 219 14.12 9.47 -4.25
CA VAL A 219 15.51 9.96 -4.22
C VAL A 219 15.71 10.77 -2.96
N ARG A 220 16.74 10.44 -2.17
CA ARG A 220 17.02 11.14 -0.91
C ARG A 220 17.22 12.64 -1.13
N VAL A 221 16.66 13.44 -0.23
CA VAL A 221 16.83 14.91 -0.19
C VAL A 221 17.19 15.37 1.22
N GLU A 222 17.60 16.62 1.33
CA GLU A 222 17.88 17.26 2.62
C GLU A 222 16.60 17.37 3.49
N GLU A 223 16.72 17.11 4.79
CA GLU A 223 15.59 17.03 5.72
C GLU A 223 14.85 18.37 5.90
N GLU A 224 15.50 19.50 5.62
CA GLU A 224 14.89 20.83 5.74
C GLU A 224 13.64 20.99 4.85
N ARG A 225 13.59 20.27 3.71
CA ARG A 225 12.42 20.24 2.81
C ARG A 225 11.20 19.58 3.45
N LEU A 226 11.38 18.83 4.55
CA LEU A 226 10.30 18.13 5.24
C LEU A 226 9.67 18.91 6.40
N SER A 227 10.12 20.13 6.69
CA SER A 227 9.69 20.88 7.88
C SER A 227 8.17 20.93 8.07
N ALA A 228 7.40 21.13 6.99
CA ALA A 228 5.94 21.10 7.02
C ALA A 228 5.37 19.70 7.36
N ALA A 229 5.92 18.64 6.77
CA ALA A 229 5.50 17.26 7.02
C ALA A 229 5.80 16.83 8.47
N ILE A 230 6.96 17.22 9.00
CA ILE A 230 7.37 16.94 10.38
C ILE A 230 6.43 17.65 11.36
N ALA A 231 6.17 18.94 11.15
CA ALA A 231 5.25 19.71 11.99
C ALA A 231 3.84 19.11 11.98
N TYR A 232 3.32 18.74 10.79
CA TYR A 232 2.03 18.07 10.65
C TYR A 232 1.97 16.77 11.45
N TRP A 233 3.01 15.93 11.37
CA TRP A 233 3.02 14.65 12.08
C TRP A 233 3.05 14.83 13.59
N GLN A 234 3.91 15.71 14.10
CA GLN A 234 4.01 16.01 15.53
C GLN A 234 2.68 16.51 16.11
N GLU A 235 1.91 17.29 15.33
CA GLU A 235 0.59 17.75 15.75
C GLU A 235 -0.47 16.63 15.76
N HIS A 236 -0.35 15.65 14.87
CA HIS A 236 -1.45 14.75 14.53
C HIS A 236 -1.20 13.26 14.76
N GLU A 237 0.01 12.83 15.13
CA GLU A 237 0.35 11.41 15.27
C GLU A 237 -0.55 10.67 16.28
N SER A 238 -0.91 11.33 17.39
CA SER A 238 -1.81 10.80 18.41
C SER A 238 -3.23 10.63 17.87
N ALA A 239 -3.74 11.63 17.14
CA ALA A 239 -5.04 11.56 16.48
C ALA A 239 -5.07 10.46 15.42
N TRP A 240 -3.99 10.28 14.65
CA TRP A 240 -3.88 9.18 13.70
C TRP A 240 -3.81 7.81 14.38
N ALA A 241 -3.20 7.69 15.56
CA ALA A 241 -3.23 6.46 16.34
C ALA A 241 -4.67 6.09 16.75
N GLU A 242 -5.45 7.06 17.22
CA GLU A 242 -6.88 6.85 17.53
C GLU A 242 -7.71 6.51 16.29
N ILE A 243 -7.45 7.15 15.14
CA ILE A 243 -8.11 6.83 13.87
C ILE A 243 -7.83 5.38 13.44
N ARG A 244 -6.56 4.92 13.56
CA ARG A 244 -6.21 3.52 13.29
C ARG A 244 -6.94 2.56 14.24
N ALA A 245 -7.00 2.88 15.52
CA ALA A 245 -7.74 2.09 16.51
C ALA A 245 -9.25 2.03 16.21
N ALA A 246 -9.83 3.10 15.65
CA ALA A 246 -11.23 3.10 15.21
C ALA A 246 -11.49 2.20 14.00
N TRP A 247 -10.51 2.03 13.11
CA TRP A 247 -10.59 1.10 11.97
C TRP A 247 -10.43 -0.36 12.39
N GLU A 248 -9.64 -0.65 13.42
CA GLU A 248 -9.25 -2.02 13.78
C GLU A 248 -10.42 -3.00 13.95
N PRO A 249 -11.53 -2.69 14.66
CA PRO A 249 -12.66 -3.60 14.78
C PRO A 249 -13.33 -3.92 13.43
N ILE A 250 -13.32 -2.97 12.49
CA ILE A 250 -13.87 -3.15 11.14
C ILE A 250 -12.97 -4.07 10.32
N LEU A 251 -11.65 -3.86 10.39
CA LEU A 251 -10.67 -4.63 9.63
C LEU A 251 -10.39 -6.02 10.19
N ASN A 252 -10.81 -6.28 11.44
CA ASN A 252 -10.81 -7.60 12.05
C ASN A 252 -12.00 -8.49 11.64
N GLN A 253 -12.97 -7.96 10.88
CA GLN A 253 -14.05 -8.76 10.31
C GLN A 253 -13.52 -9.67 9.19
N THR A 254 -14.27 -10.74 8.87
CA THR A 254 -13.88 -11.69 7.81
C THR A 254 -14.15 -11.16 6.40
N GLU A 255 -15.03 -10.19 6.28
CA GLU A 255 -15.32 -9.49 5.04
C GLU A 255 -15.78 -8.07 5.39
N VAL A 256 -15.37 -7.09 4.59
CA VAL A 256 -15.80 -5.70 4.74
C VAL A 256 -15.94 -5.07 3.37
N THR A 257 -17.09 -4.43 3.13
CA THR A 257 -17.30 -3.57 1.95
C THR A 257 -17.36 -2.13 2.42
N ILE A 258 -16.46 -1.27 1.90
CA ILE A 258 -16.33 0.12 2.36
C ILE A 258 -16.76 1.08 1.26
N VAL A 259 -17.80 1.87 1.54
CA VAL A 259 -18.25 2.93 0.63
C VAL A 259 -17.50 4.23 0.87
N THR A 260 -17.40 5.07 -0.17
CA THR A 260 -16.75 6.37 -0.07
C THR A 260 -17.66 7.46 0.50
N GLU A 261 -18.98 7.21 0.52
CA GLU A 261 -20.02 8.14 0.97
C GLU A 261 -21.14 7.40 1.69
N ALA A 262 -21.53 7.91 2.87
CA ALA A 262 -22.62 7.38 3.67
C ALA A 262 -23.35 8.54 4.36
N GLY A 263 -24.69 8.50 4.43
CA GLY A 263 -25.48 9.54 5.08
C GLY A 263 -25.24 10.96 4.55
N GLY A 264 -24.86 11.11 3.27
CA GLY A 264 -24.51 12.40 2.65
C GLY A 264 -23.14 12.96 3.06
N GLN A 265 -22.31 12.16 3.76
CA GLN A 265 -20.95 12.52 4.14
C GLN A 265 -19.94 11.64 3.42
N LYS A 266 -18.84 12.25 2.95
CA LYS A 266 -17.72 11.53 2.35
C LYS A 266 -16.74 11.09 3.42
N LEU A 267 -16.22 9.87 3.31
CA LEU A 267 -15.28 9.30 4.29
C LEU A 267 -14.08 10.23 4.59
N PRO A 268 -13.42 10.87 3.59
CA PRO A 268 -12.34 11.82 3.87
C PRO A 268 -12.77 13.03 4.72
N ARG A 269 -14.02 13.48 4.61
CA ARG A 269 -14.54 14.58 5.44
C ARG A 269 -14.73 14.16 6.89
N VAL A 270 -15.23 12.94 7.11
CA VAL A 270 -15.40 12.38 8.46
C VAL A 270 -14.04 12.23 9.14
N ILE A 271 -13.05 11.66 8.43
CA ILE A 271 -11.68 11.54 8.95
C ILE A 271 -11.05 12.92 9.22
N THR A 272 -11.24 13.90 8.33
CA THR A 272 -10.73 15.26 8.53
C THR A 272 -11.37 15.94 9.74
N ALA A 273 -12.67 15.72 9.98
CA ALA A 273 -13.35 16.25 11.15
C ALA A 273 -12.82 15.61 12.43
N ALA A 274 -12.64 14.29 12.44
CA ALA A 274 -12.01 13.55 13.52
C ALA A 274 -10.59 14.08 13.79
N LEU A 275 -9.77 14.26 12.76
CA LEU A 275 -8.40 14.79 12.94
C LEU A 275 -8.37 16.13 13.71
N LYS A 276 -9.40 16.97 13.55
CA LYS A 276 -9.48 18.32 14.15
C LYS A 276 -10.22 18.38 15.49
N ASP A 277 -11.12 17.44 15.77
CA ASP A 277 -12.02 17.50 16.91
C ASP A 277 -12.03 16.17 17.68
N GLN A 278 -11.60 16.23 18.94
CA GLN A 278 -11.54 15.06 19.83
C GLN A 278 -12.91 14.42 20.06
N SER A 279 -14.01 15.19 20.08
CA SER A 279 -15.35 14.64 20.23
C SER A 279 -15.75 13.80 19.01
N GLN A 280 -15.37 14.24 17.80
CA GLN A 280 -15.58 13.49 16.57
C GLN A 280 -14.68 12.25 16.50
N ARG A 281 -13.46 12.29 17.09
CA ARG A 281 -12.62 11.09 17.23
C ARG A 281 -13.20 10.07 18.18
N ALA A 282 -13.73 10.52 19.31
CA ALA A 282 -14.28 9.63 20.34
C ALA A 282 -15.44 8.78 19.81
N SER A 283 -16.23 9.29 18.87
CA SER A 283 -17.32 8.55 18.20
C SER A 283 -16.96 8.02 16.81
N LEU A 284 -15.69 8.10 16.40
CA LEU A 284 -15.29 7.76 15.03
C LEU A 284 -15.58 6.31 14.67
N GLY A 285 -15.39 5.37 15.60
CA GLY A 285 -15.71 3.95 15.36
C GLY A 285 -17.17 3.74 14.94
N GLU A 286 -18.11 4.40 15.62
CA GLU A 286 -19.54 4.36 15.26
C GLU A 286 -19.80 5.03 13.90
N ALA A 287 -19.13 6.17 13.64
CA ALA A 287 -19.25 6.86 12.36
C ALA A 287 -18.72 6.02 11.18
N LEU A 288 -17.63 5.26 11.39
CA LEU A 288 -17.05 4.40 10.37
C LEU A 288 -17.95 3.21 10.02
N VAL A 289 -18.73 2.68 10.97
CA VAL A 289 -19.70 1.61 10.71
C VAL A 289 -20.72 2.03 9.64
N ALA A 290 -21.10 3.31 9.58
CA ALA A 290 -22.01 3.80 8.53
C ALA A 290 -21.42 3.67 7.11
N PHE A 291 -20.10 3.55 6.97
CA PHE A 291 -19.41 3.35 5.69
C PHE A 291 -19.17 1.87 5.37
N VAL A 292 -19.59 0.95 6.23
CA VAL A 292 -19.49 -0.49 6.00
C VAL A 292 -20.84 -1.01 5.50
N GLU A 293 -20.87 -1.58 4.30
CA GLU A 293 -22.06 -2.29 3.81
C GLU A 293 -22.13 -3.68 4.47
N HIS A 294 -23.35 -4.06 4.86
CA HIS A 294 -23.69 -5.35 5.48
C HIS A 294 -24.43 -6.25 4.51
#